data_AF-A0A348NM04-F1
#
_entry.id   AF-A0A348NM04-F1
#
_cell.length_a   1.000
_cell.length_b   1.000
_cell.length_c   1.000
_cell.angle_alpha   90.00
_cell.angle_beta   90.00
_cell.angle_gamma   90.00
#
_symmetry.space_group_name_H-M   'P 1'
#
loop_
_entity.id
_entity.type
_entity.pdbx_description
1 polymer ?
#
loop_
_entity_poly.entity_id
_entity_poly.type
_entity_poly.pdbx_seq_one_letter_code
_entity_poly.pdbx_strand_id
1 'polypeptide(L)'
;MIYSIFKKIALCVTAGALLLTGCGKKAEEAAAVTIPDAPDAAIQTVITEFTKGNGAILWQAMPASYQSDVNTLAQLAGSKIDPEVYDNSFATIARLAEIVEQQQAFILNSSFMEDRSAEEMAELEAALPLIVDLVEIITSSELASTNGLLNFNGQDFFNTTVSKFVQYAETLGQLTGDESLLSDYMDAVVSVVEADNLQATLLTTVPGQEPTEQVFTKVEQRWVPSEMARNWSAKIAEVKAEFDATSIEDIAAQKPQIMGALAMIDGVLAQIAAAENQEQFDQSLQGAMIPLMGLVMLSQGMGGGVDPIAPMPEAPIVAPSSIPAIQ
;
A
#
# COMPACT_ATOMS: atom_id res chain seq x y z
N MET A 1 7.79 12.51 12.65
CA MET A 1 6.87 11.65 13.43
C MET A 1 5.76 11.06 12.57
N ILE A 2 4.92 11.89 11.92
CA ILE A 2 3.83 11.45 11.01
C ILE A 2 4.27 10.40 9.96
N TYR A 3 5.37 10.61 9.23
CA TYR A 3 5.92 9.61 8.29
C TYR A 3 6.23 8.24 8.91
N SER A 4 6.59 8.20 10.20
CA SER A 4 6.77 6.96 10.95
C SER A 4 5.43 6.30 11.29
N ILE A 5 4.42 7.09 11.67
CA ILE A 5 3.05 6.61 11.93
C ILE A 5 2.41 6.07 10.65
N PHE A 6 2.54 6.75 9.52
CA PHE A 6 2.10 6.23 8.21
C PHE A 6 2.84 4.94 7.83
N LYS A 7 4.17 4.90 7.98
CA LYS A 7 4.95 3.68 7.75
C LYS A 7 4.56 2.55 8.70
N LYS A 8 4.09 2.83 9.92
CA LYS A 8 3.64 1.86 10.94
C LYS A 8 2.21 1.40 10.76
N ILE A 9 1.28 2.26 10.36
CA ILE A 9 -0.08 1.86 9.94
C ILE A 9 0.04 1.01 8.67
N ALA A 10 0.87 1.42 7.70
CA ALA A 10 1.26 0.57 6.60
C ALA A 10 1.92 -0.73 7.09
N LEU A 11 2.75 -0.73 8.14
CA LEU A 11 3.33 -1.94 8.73
C LEU A 11 2.29 -2.87 9.39
N CYS A 12 1.20 -2.33 9.93
CA CYS A 12 0.11 -3.12 10.53
C CYS A 12 -0.81 -3.72 9.48
N VAL A 13 -1.14 -2.95 8.43
CA VAL A 13 -1.85 -3.45 7.25
C VAL A 13 -0.98 -4.45 6.47
N THR A 14 0.34 -4.27 6.45
CA THR A 14 1.27 -5.22 5.83
C THR A 14 1.72 -6.37 6.74
N ALA A 15 1.48 -6.34 8.06
CA ALA A 15 1.69 -7.49 8.94
C ALA A 15 0.71 -8.64 8.67
N GLY A 16 -0.41 -8.35 8.00
CA GLY A 16 -1.30 -9.35 7.40
C GLY A 16 -1.05 -9.64 5.91
N ALA A 17 -0.21 -8.84 5.23
CA ALA A 17 -0.06 -8.88 3.76
C ALA A 17 1.37 -9.16 3.25
N LEU A 18 2.38 -9.31 4.12
CA LEU A 18 3.77 -9.61 3.74
C LEU A 18 4.15 -11.08 3.95
N LEU A 19 3.48 -12.00 3.24
CA LEU A 19 4.05 -13.32 2.89
C LEU A 19 3.43 -13.96 1.62
N LEU A 20 2.67 -13.21 0.81
CA LEU A 20 2.23 -13.61 -0.53
C LEU A 20 2.43 -12.44 -1.50
N THR A 21 3.38 -12.57 -2.42
CA THR A 21 3.63 -11.64 -3.53
C THR A 21 2.75 -12.02 -4.73
N GLY A 22 1.99 -11.06 -5.29
CA GLY A 22 1.05 -11.26 -6.43
C GLY A 22 -0.38 -10.84 -6.06
N CYS A 23 -0.98 -9.82 -6.72
CA CYS A 23 -1.91 -8.86 -6.07
C CYS A 23 -3.44 -8.71 -6.43
N GLY A 24 -4.14 -9.44 -7.33
CA GLY A 24 -5.58 -9.23 -7.64
C GLY A 24 -6.30 -9.76 -8.93
N LYS A 25 -7.66 -9.61 -8.96
CA LYS A 25 -8.65 -9.31 -10.06
C LYS A 25 -9.38 -10.37 -10.95
N LYS A 26 -10.71 -10.57 -10.88
CA LYS A 26 -11.86 -9.64 -10.84
C LYS A 26 -13.14 -10.26 -10.22
N ALA A 27 -13.86 -9.54 -9.35
CA ALA A 27 -15.04 -10.06 -8.64
C ALA A 27 -16.38 -9.62 -9.27
N GLU A 28 -17.27 -10.58 -9.50
CA GLU A 28 -18.73 -10.36 -9.63
C GLU A 28 -19.39 -10.34 -8.24
N GLU A 29 -20.70 -10.05 -8.14
CA GLU A 29 -21.46 -10.15 -6.88
C GLU A 29 -21.43 -11.58 -6.33
N ALA A 30 -20.43 -11.87 -5.49
CA ALA A 30 -20.15 -13.21 -5.02
C ALA A 30 -21.21 -13.67 -4.00
N ALA A 31 -21.93 -14.74 -4.35
CA ALA A 31 -22.52 -15.61 -3.34
C ALA A 31 -21.40 -16.01 -2.36
N ALA A 32 -21.66 -15.91 -1.05
CA ALA A 32 -20.65 -15.98 0.00
C ALA A 32 -19.68 -17.17 -0.19
N VAL A 33 -18.43 -16.86 -0.58
CA VAL A 33 -17.47 -17.90 -0.94
C VAL A 33 -17.09 -18.69 0.30
N THR A 34 -17.34 -19.98 0.26
CA THR A 34 -17.03 -20.87 1.38
C THR A 34 -15.61 -21.39 1.22
N ILE A 35 -14.68 -20.87 2.03
CA ILE A 35 -13.31 -21.38 2.11
C ILE A 35 -13.34 -22.82 2.67
N PRO A 36 -12.83 -23.83 1.94
CA PRO A 36 -12.80 -25.22 2.40
C PRO A 36 -11.98 -25.46 3.68
N ASP A 37 -12.22 -26.59 4.35
CA ASP A 37 -11.45 -27.01 5.53
C ASP A 37 -10.09 -27.66 5.18
N ALA A 38 -9.96 -28.25 3.99
CA ALA A 38 -8.72 -28.88 3.53
C ALA A 38 -7.68 -27.80 3.16
N PRO A 39 -6.41 -27.93 3.55
CA PRO A 39 -5.43 -26.84 3.50
C PRO A 39 -5.10 -26.39 2.08
N ASP A 40 -4.90 -27.33 1.16
CA ASP A 40 -4.70 -27.06 -0.26
C ASP A 40 -5.90 -26.35 -0.89
N ALA A 41 -7.10 -26.89 -0.72
CA ALA A 41 -8.33 -26.31 -1.26
C ALA A 41 -8.67 -24.95 -0.63
N ALA A 42 -8.32 -24.73 0.64
CA ALA A 42 -8.44 -23.44 1.32
C ALA A 42 -7.54 -22.38 0.68
N ILE A 43 -6.24 -22.65 0.58
CA ILE A 43 -5.27 -21.70 0.03
C ILE A 43 -5.48 -21.51 -1.48
N GLN A 44 -5.83 -22.56 -2.22
CA GLN A 44 -6.25 -22.46 -3.62
C GLN A 44 -7.46 -21.53 -3.76
N THR A 45 -8.49 -21.65 -2.91
CA THR A 45 -9.66 -20.76 -2.94
C THR A 45 -9.25 -19.31 -2.63
N VAL A 46 -8.37 -19.09 -1.65
CA VAL A 46 -7.88 -17.75 -1.31
C VAL A 46 -7.11 -17.13 -2.48
N ILE A 47 -6.18 -17.85 -3.09
CA ILE A 47 -5.44 -17.40 -4.27
C ILE A 47 -6.42 -17.12 -5.40
N THR A 48 -7.22 -18.10 -5.83
CA THR A 48 -8.14 -17.99 -6.96
C THR A 48 -9.21 -16.90 -6.79
N GLU A 49 -9.66 -16.59 -5.56
CA GLU A 49 -10.59 -15.48 -5.33
C GLU A 49 -9.89 -14.13 -5.23
N PHE A 50 -8.68 -14.08 -4.67
CA PHE A 50 -7.90 -12.85 -4.63
C PHE A 50 -7.44 -12.45 -6.04
N THR A 51 -6.91 -13.40 -6.81
CA THR A 51 -6.71 -13.29 -8.26
C THR A 51 -8.01 -13.15 -9.01
N LYS A 52 -9.19 -13.44 -8.41
CA LYS A 52 -10.52 -12.98 -8.86
C LYS A 52 -11.02 -11.73 -8.13
N GLY A 53 -10.16 -10.79 -7.76
CA GLY A 53 -10.60 -9.42 -7.45
C GLY A 53 -11.28 -9.22 -6.10
N ASN A 54 -11.49 -10.32 -5.38
CA ASN A 54 -12.27 -10.41 -4.18
C ASN A 54 -11.35 -10.15 -2.99
N GLY A 55 -11.02 -8.88 -2.74
CA GLY A 55 -10.19 -8.49 -1.60
C GLY A 55 -10.75 -8.99 -0.26
N ALA A 56 -12.09 -9.13 -0.17
CA ALA A 56 -12.76 -9.69 0.99
C ALA A 56 -12.37 -11.15 1.31
N ILE A 57 -11.83 -11.93 0.36
CA ILE A 57 -11.40 -13.31 0.67
C ILE A 57 -10.25 -13.33 1.69
N LEU A 58 -9.35 -12.35 1.65
CA LEU A 58 -8.25 -12.25 2.63
C LEU A 58 -8.80 -11.99 4.04
N TRP A 59 -9.80 -11.12 4.16
CA TRP A 59 -10.49 -10.90 5.43
C TRP A 59 -11.19 -12.17 5.91
N GLN A 60 -11.95 -12.83 5.03
CA GLN A 60 -12.67 -14.06 5.34
C GLN A 60 -11.72 -15.21 5.73
N ALA A 61 -10.53 -15.26 5.15
CA ALA A 61 -9.51 -16.26 5.42
C ALA A 61 -8.81 -16.08 6.77
N MET A 62 -8.82 -14.87 7.36
CA MET A 62 -8.22 -14.65 8.68
C MET A 62 -9.04 -15.31 9.81
N PRO A 63 -8.37 -15.82 10.87
CA PRO A 63 -8.99 -16.16 12.15
C PRO A 63 -9.84 -15.01 12.71
N ALA A 64 -10.89 -15.34 13.49
CA ALA A 64 -11.78 -14.34 14.08
C ALA A 64 -11.05 -13.46 15.11
N SER A 65 -10.10 -14.02 15.86
CA SER A 65 -9.21 -13.23 16.73
C SER A 65 -8.34 -12.26 15.94
N TYR A 66 -7.86 -12.64 14.74
CA TYR A 66 -6.98 -11.80 13.93
C TYR A 66 -7.78 -10.64 13.31
N GLN A 67 -8.98 -10.91 12.80
CA GLN A 67 -9.95 -9.89 12.38
C GLN A 67 -10.24 -8.89 13.51
N SER A 68 -10.51 -9.40 14.72
CA SER A 68 -10.75 -8.57 15.91
C SER A 68 -9.54 -7.70 16.28
N ASP A 69 -8.32 -8.25 16.21
CA ASP A 69 -7.09 -7.51 16.46
C ASP A 69 -6.86 -6.39 15.45
N VAL A 70 -7.06 -6.64 14.15
CA VAL A 70 -6.91 -5.60 13.10
C VAL A 70 -7.91 -4.47 13.31
N ASN A 71 -9.19 -4.77 13.56
CA ASN A 71 -10.20 -3.75 13.87
C ASN A 71 -9.82 -2.96 15.12
N THR A 72 -9.41 -3.64 16.20
CA THR A 72 -8.99 -3.01 17.45
C THR A 72 -7.78 -2.09 17.23
N LEU A 73 -6.83 -2.46 16.38
CA LEU A 73 -5.66 -1.64 16.07
C LEU A 73 -6.02 -0.38 15.28
N ALA A 74 -6.87 -0.48 14.27
CA ALA A 74 -7.33 0.70 13.50
C ALA A 74 -8.11 1.69 14.39
N GLN A 75 -9.00 1.15 15.23
CA GLN A 75 -9.79 1.94 16.19
C GLN A 75 -8.91 2.56 17.29
N LEU A 76 -7.89 1.84 17.77
CA LEU A 76 -6.89 2.38 18.68
C LEU A 76 -6.12 3.54 18.04
N ALA A 77 -5.68 3.39 16.79
CA ALA A 77 -5.01 4.47 16.05
C ALA A 77 -5.91 5.71 15.94
N GLY A 78 -7.17 5.54 15.55
CA GLY A 78 -8.17 6.61 15.52
C GLY A 78 -8.38 7.31 16.87
N SER A 79 -8.20 6.61 17.99
CA SER A 79 -8.32 7.19 19.34
C SER A 79 -7.07 7.95 19.82
N LYS A 80 -5.93 7.80 19.13
CA LYS A 80 -4.59 8.28 19.56
C LYS A 80 -4.02 9.41 18.69
N ILE A 81 -4.56 9.60 17.48
CA ILE A 81 -4.17 10.69 16.56
C ILE A 81 -4.96 11.97 16.84
N ASP A 82 -4.39 13.13 16.53
CA ASP A 82 -5.14 14.40 16.52
C ASP A 82 -6.02 14.46 15.25
N PRO A 83 -7.35 14.57 15.37
CA PRO A 83 -8.23 14.47 14.20
C PRO A 83 -8.01 15.58 13.18
N GLU A 84 -7.69 16.80 13.64
CA GLU A 84 -7.50 17.95 12.75
C GLU A 84 -6.20 17.77 11.95
N VAL A 85 -5.11 17.33 12.57
CA VAL A 85 -3.86 17.05 11.87
C VAL A 85 -4.03 15.91 10.87
N TYR A 86 -4.71 14.83 11.25
CA TYR A 86 -4.85 13.65 10.40
C TYR A 86 -5.79 13.91 9.22
N ASP A 87 -7.00 14.41 9.48
CA ASP A 87 -8.04 14.57 8.47
C ASP A 87 -7.64 15.68 7.46
N ASN A 88 -7.01 16.78 7.91
CA ASN A 88 -6.48 17.78 6.98
C ASN A 88 -5.28 17.28 6.18
N SER A 89 -4.45 16.37 6.72
CA SER A 89 -3.36 15.75 5.94
C SER A 89 -3.91 14.93 4.78
N PHE A 90 -4.96 14.12 5.02
CA PHE A 90 -5.62 13.36 3.96
C PHE A 90 -6.40 14.25 2.98
N ALA A 91 -7.06 15.31 3.45
CA ALA A 91 -7.70 16.29 2.58
C ALA A 91 -6.71 17.01 1.65
N THR A 92 -5.50 17.33 2.15
CA THR A 92 -4.41 17.91 1.34
C THR A 92 -3.93 16.92 0.28
N ILE A 93 -3.80 15.63 0.62
CA ILE A 93 -3.40 14.57 -0.33
C ILE A 93 -4.49 14.34 -1.39
N ALA A 94 -5.77 14.34 -1.01
CA ALA A 94 -6.89 14.21 -1.93
C ALA A 94 -6.90 15.39 -2.94
N ARG A 95 -6.76 16.62 -2.43
CA ARG A 95 -6.69 17.83 -3.27
C ARG A 95 -5.50 17.80 -4.23
N LEU A 96 -4.38 17.20 -3.86
CA LEU A 96 -3.25 17.04 -4.79
C LEU A 96 -3.64 16.14 -5.98
N ALA A 97 -4.37 15.04 -5.75
CA ALA A 97 -4.87 14.19 -6.83
C ALA A 97 -5.89 14.92 -7.71
N GLU A 98 -6.87 15.60 -7.10
CA GLU A 98 -7.85 16.46 -7.81
C GLU A 98 -7.16 17.50 -8.72
N ILE A 99 -6.08 18.12 -8.25
CA ILE A 99 -5.30 19.10 -9.04
C ILE A 99 -4.51 18.43 -10.16
N VAL A 100 -3.96 17.23 -9.93
CA VAL A 100 -3.25 16.47 -10.98
C VAL A 100 -4.20 16.08 -12.10
N GLU A 101 -5.44 15.70 -11.78
CA GLU A 101 -6.49 15.46 -12.78
C GLU A 101 -6.89 16.77 -13.48
N GLN A 102 -7.28 17.81 -12.73
CA GLN A 102 -7.77 19.08 -13.25
C GLN A 102 -6.74 19.77 -14.16
N GLN A 103 -5.46 19.74 -13.79
CA GLN A 103 -4.37 20.48 -14.43
C GLN A 103 -3.41 19.57 -15.21
N GLN A 104 -3.81 18.32 -15.51
CA GLN A 104 -3.00 17.33 -16.24
C GLN A 104 -2.35 17.91 -17.50
N ALA A 105 -3.13 18.67 -18.30
CA ALA A 105 -2.64 19.28 -19.53
C ALA A 105 -1.52 20.31 -19.27
N PHE A 106 -1.59 21.11 -18.20
CA PHE A 106 -0.53 22.07 -17.88
C PHE A 106 0.69 21.42 -17.22
N ILE A 107 0.48 20.33 -16.46
CA ILE A 107 1.56 19.49 -15.91
C ILE A 107 2.41 18.91 -17.05
N LEU A 108 1.76 18.27 -18.03
CA LEU A 108 2.43 17.64 -19.18
C LEU A 108 3.13 18.66 -20.11
N ASN A 109 2.63 19.90 -20.19
CA ASN A 109 3.26 20.98 -20.97
C ASN A 109 4.19 21.90 -20.16
N SER A 110 4.44 21.60 -18.88
CA SER A 110 5.26 22.46 -18.01
C SER A 110 6.75 22.42 -18.37
N SER A 111 7.46 23.51 -18.08
CA SER A 111 8.90 23.61 -18.34
C SER A 111 9.76 22.58 -17.57
N PHE A 112 9.17 21.85 -16.62
CA PHE A 112 9.82 20.76 -15.88
C PHE A 112 9.84 19.43 -16.64
N MET A 113 9.11 19.34 -17.76
CA MET A 113 9.04 18.15 -18.63
C MET A 113 9.79 18.34 -19.96
N GLU A 114 10.34 19.52 -20.24
CA GLU A 114 11.00 19.87 -21.52
C GLU A 114 12.14 18.93 -21.94
N ASP A 115 12.88 18.38 -20.98
CA ASP A 115 14.02 17.47 -21.23
C ASP A 115 13.61 16.00 -21.45
N ARG A 116 12.31 15.66 -21.37
CA ARG A 116 11.83 14.28 -21.54
C ARG A 116 11.64 13.88 -22.99
N SER A 117 11.91 12.61 -23.28
CA SER A 117 11.61 12.01 -24.59
C SER A 117 10.10 11.86 -24.81
N ALA A 118 9.69 11.75 -26.08
CA ALA A 118 8.28 11.53 -26.43
C ALA A 118 7.72 10.19 -25.90
N GLU A 119 8.58 9.21 -25.65
CA GLU A 119 8.24 7.91 -25.07
C GLU A 119 7.92 8.06 -23.58
N GLU A 120 8.83 8.65 -22.79
CA GLU A 120 8.58 8.98 -21.37
C GLU A 120 7.35 9.86 -21.17
N MET A 121 7.06 10.78 -22.09
CA MET A 121 5.87 11.64 -22.02
C MET A 121 4.58 10.87 -22.28
N ALA A 122 4.58 9.91 -23.21
CA ALA A 122 3.42 9.04 -23.45
C ALA A 122 3.17 8.07 -22.29
N GLU A 123 4.23 7.51 -21.69
CA GLU A 123 4.15 6.70 -20.47
C GLU A 123 3.58 7.51 -19.31
N LEU A 124 4.07 8.74 -19.09
CA LEU A 124 3.58 9.63 -18.05
C LEU A 124 2.12 10.01 -18.26
N GLU A 125 1.72 10.40 -19.48
CA GLU A 125 0.33 10.73 -19.81
C GLU A 125 -0.63 9.57 -19.53
N ALA A 126 -0.22 8.33 -19.82
CA ALA A 126 -1.02 7.14 -19.56
C ALA A 126 -1.02 6.71 -18.09
N ALA A 127 0.08 6.93 -17.35
CA ALA A 127 0.20 6.58 -15.94
C ALA A 127 -0.45 7.60 -14.98
N LEU A 128 -0.58 8.88 -15.37
CA LEU A 128 -1.12 9.93 -14.51
C LEU A 128 -2.55 9.64 -13.99
N PRO A 129 -3.54 9.25 -14.83
CA PRO A 129 -4.87 8.89 -14.34
C PRO A 129 -4.84 7.72 -13.35
N LEU A 130 -3.94 6.75 -13.57
CA LEU A 130 -3.78 5.62 -12.66
C LEU A 130 -3.23 6.07 -11.29
N ILE A 131 -2.23 6.96 -11.28
CA ILE A 131 -1.70 7.53 -10.04
C ILE A 131 -2.78 8.31 -9.28
N VAL A 132 -3.64 9.05 -9.98
CA VAL A 132 -4.82 9.73 -9.40
C VAL A 132 -5.78 8.71 -8.79
N ASP A 133 -6.25 7.72 -9.57
CA ASP A 133 -7.14 6.64 -9.10
C ASP A 133 -6.61 5.96 -7.83
N LEU A 134 -5.30 5.67 -7.77
CA LEU A 134 -4.66 5.04 -6.62
C LEU A 134 -4.73 5.93 -5.37
N VAL A 135 -4.46 7.23 -5.53
CA VAL A 135 -4.55 8.18 -4.41
C VAL A 135 -6.00 8.32 -3.97
N GLU A 136 -6.97 8.41 -4.88
CA GLU A 136 -8.40 8.44 -4.56
C GLU A 136 -8.89 7.18 -3.83
N ILE A 137 -8.43 5.99 -4.22
CA ILE A 137 -8.73 4.73 -3.50
C ILE A 137 -8.25 4.82 -2.04
N ILE A 138 -7.09 5.43 -1.79
CA ILE A 138 -6.56 5.65 -0.44
C ILE A 138 -7.39 6.71 0.28
N THR A 139 -7.56 7.91 -0.30
CA THR A 139 -8.16 9.08 0.36
C THR A 139 -9.69 9.00 0.52
N SER A 140 -10.37 8.13 -0.23
CA SER A 140 -11.79 7.79 -0.01
C SER A 140 -12.02 6.58 0.91
N SER A 141 -10.96 5.94 1.41
CA SER A 141 -11.08 4.78 2.30
C SER A 141 -11.38 5.16 3.75
N GLU A 142 -11.83 4.18 4.53
CA GLU A 142 -12.00 4.32 5.99
C GLU A 142 -10.71 4.70 6.73
N LEU A 143 -9.53 4.43 6.14
CA LEU A 143 -8.25 4.82 6.72
C LEU A 143 -7.95 6.31 6.56
N ALA A 144 -8.64 7.03 5.66
CA ALA A 144 -8.33 8.42 5.34
C ALA A 144 -8.93 9.46 6.30
N SER A 145 -9.65 9.03 7.32
CA SER A 145 -10.18 9.93 8.34
C SER A 145 -10.16 9.27 9.71
N THR A 146 -10.04 10.11 10.74
CA THR A 146 -10.06 9.69 12.13
C THR A 146 -11.41 9.07 12.50
N ASN A 147 -12.51 9.59 11.93
CA ASN A 147 -13.83 8.99 12.07
C ASN A 147 -13.91 7.59 11.41
N GLY A 148 -13.32 7.41 10.23
CA GLY A 148 -13.25 6.10 9.57
C GLY A 148 -12.42 5.10 10.38
N LEU A 149 -11.26 5.51 10.91
CA LEU A 149 -10.45 4.69 11.81
C LEU A 149 -11.20 4.29 13.09
N LEU A 150 -11.85 5.25 13.76
CA LEU A 150 -12.63 4.99 14.99
C LEU A 150 -13.81 4.04 14.79
N ASN A 151 -14.36 3.95 13.57
CA ASN A 151 -15.47 3.07 13.22
C ASN A 151 -15.02 1.94 12.27
N PHE A 152 -13.72 1.69 12.14
CA PHE A 152 -13.16 0.86 11.08
C PHE A 152 -13.74 -0.55 11.07
N ASN A 153 -14.24 -0.96 9.90
CA ASN A 153 -14.70 -2.31 9.65
C ASN A 153 -13.82 -2.97 8.59
N GLY A 154 -12.88 -3.83 9.01
CA GLY A 154 -12.01 -4.54 8.10
C GLY A 154 -12.75 -5.41 7.06
N GLN A 155 -13.99 -5.85 7.30
CA GLN A 155 -14.75 -6.53 6.26
C GLN A 155 -15.10 -5.58 5.10
N ASP A 156 -15.56 -4.36 5.42
CA ASP A 156 -15.93 -3.35 4.42
C ASP A 156 -14.68 -2.79 3.74
N PHE A 157 -13.60 -2.54 4.49
CA PHE A 157 -12.30 -2.13 3.96
C PHE A 157 -11.75 -3.13 2.93
N PHE A 158 -11.74 -4.43 3.26
CA PHE A 158 -11.22 -5.45 2.36
C PHE A 158 -12.17 -5.69 1.17
N ASN A 159 -13.48 -5.60 1.37
CA ASN A 159 -14.47 -5.73 0.30
C ASN A 159 -14.42 -4.56 -0.70
N THR A 160 -14.13 -3.35 -0.23
CA THR A 160 -14.13 -2.13 -1.06
C THR A 160 -12.71 -1.73 -1.47
N THR A 161 -11.91 -1.24 -0.52
CA THR A 161 -10.60 -0.62 -0.76
C THR A 161 -9.57 -1.63 -1.24
N VAL A 162 -9.46 -2.80 -0.57
CA VAL A 162 -8.51 -3.84 -1.01
C VAL A 162 -8.91 -4.40 -2.37
N SER A 163 -10.19 -4.72 -2.59
CA SER A 163 -10.70 -5.12 -3.91
C SER A 163 -10.40 -4.09 -5.01
N LYS A 164 -10.42 -2.78 -4.70
CA LYS A 164 -10.03 -1.73 -5.66
C LYS A 164 -8.53 -1.70 -5.94
N PHE A 165 -7.63 -1.83 -4.95
CA PHE A 165 -6.18 -1.94 -5.19
C PHE A 165 -5.81 -3.16 -6.04
N VAL A 166 -6.43 -4.28 -5.69
CA VAL A 166 -6.40 -5.55 -6.40
C VAL A 166 -6.86 -5.38 -7.86
N GLN A 167 -7.89 -4.57 -8.09
CA GLN A 167 -8.29 -4.18 -9.44
C GLN A 167 -7.26 -3.26 -10.12
N TYR A 168 -6.70 -2.31 -9.40
CA TYR A 168 -5.74 -1.34 -9.93
C TYR A 168 -4.42 -1.97 -10.39
N ALA A 169 -3.89 -2.95 -9.64
CA ALA A 169 -2.62 -3.62 -9.93
C ALA A 169 -2.55 -4.26 -11.33
N GLU A 170 -3.62 -4.93 -11.77
CA GLU A 170 -3.75 -5.44 -13.14
C GLU A 170 -3.75 -4.35 -14.21
N THR A 171 -4.46 -3.25 -13.95
CA THR A 171 -4.57 -2.16 -14.93
C THR A 171 -3.19 -1.53 -15.15
N LEU A 172 -2.37 -1.44 -14.10
CA LEU A 172 -0.95 -1.06 -14.22
C LEU A 172 -0.14 -2.08 -15.02
N GLY A 173 -0.20 -3.37 -14.69
CA GLY A 173 0.59 -4.39 -15.40
C GLY A 173 0.26 -4.44 -16.90
N GLN A 174 -1.02 -4.32 -17.24
CA GLN A 174 -1.48 -4.21 -18.63
C GLN A 174 -0.97 -2.94 -19.34
N LEU A 175 -0.66 -1.87 -18.60
CA LEU A 175 -0.14 -0.63 -19.16
C LEU A 175 1.39 -0.67 -19.35
N THR A 176 2.14 -1.26 -18.42
CA THR A 176 3.61 -1.34 -18.54
C THR A 176 4.09 -2.37 -19.57
N GLY A 177 3.18 -3.22 -20.06
CA GLY A 177 3.51 -4.26 -21.04
C GLY A 177 4.23 -5.47 -20.43
N ASP A 178 4.40 -5.49 -19.10
CA ASP A 178 4.73 -6.70 -18.37
C ASP A 178 3.58 -7.72 -18.47
N GLU A 179 3.88 -9.01 -18.38
CA GLU A 179 2.84 -9.98 -18.07
C GLU A 179 2.20 -9.58 -16.73
N SER A 180 0.86 -9.61 -16.65
CA SER A 180 0.18 -9.24 -15.42
C SER A 180 0.75 -10.10 -14.28
N LEU A 181 1.09 -9.47 -13.15
CA LEU A 181 1.74 -10.09 -11.97
C LEU A 181 0.92 -11.20 -11.28
N LEU A 182 -0.14 -11.67 -11.95
CA LEU A 182 -1.36 -12.23 -11.40
C LEU A 182 -2.15 -13.11 -12.34
N SER A 183 -2.08 -12.87 -13.66
CA SER A 183 -2.58 -13.84 -14.64
C SER A 183 -1.96 -15.21 -14.37
N ASP A 184 -0.68 -15.25 -14.03
CA ASP A 184 0.05 -16.47 -13.69
C ASP A 184 -0.54 -17.15 -12.45
N TYR A 185 -0.93 -16.36 -11.45
CA TYR A 185 -1.52 -16.86 -10.21
C TYR A 185 -2.98 -17.35 -10.39
N MET A 186 -3.65 -17.00 -11.49
CA MET A 186 -4.95 -17.59 -11.85
C MET A 186 -4.83 -19.09 -12.14
N ASP A 187 -3.74 -19.50 -12.78
CA ASP A 187 -3.42 -20.89 -13.13
C ASP A 187 -2.50 -21.56 -12.08
N ALA A 188 -2.29 -20.93 -10.92
CA ALA A 188 -1.53 -21.51 -9.83
C ALA A 188 -2.21 -22.76 -9.25
N VAL A 189 -1.41 -23.78 -8.95
CA VAL A 189 -1.87 -25.04 -8.34
C VAL A 189 -1.24 -25.21 -6.97
N VAL A 190 -2.07 -25.33 -5.94
CA VAL A 190 -1.67 -25.68 -4.58
C VAL A 190 -1.84 -27.18 -4.36
N SER A 191 -0.84 -27.83 -3.78
CA SER A 191 -0.85 -29.26 -3.48
C SER A 191 -0.30 -29.56 -2.08
N VAL A 192 -0.79 -30.62 -1.44
CA VAL A 192 -0.29 -31.05 -0.12
C VAL A 192 0.99 -31.87 -0.27
N VAL A 193 2.07 -31.44 0.36
CA VAL A 193 3.31 -32.23 0.54
C VAL A 193 3.17 -33.11 1.78
N GLU A 194 2.76 -32.51 2.89
CA GLU A 194 2.53 -33.16 4.19
C GLU A 194 1.41 -32.42 4.93
N ALA A 195 0.52 -33.12 5.64
CA ALA A 195 -0.50 -32.47 6.46
C ALA A 195 -0.97 -33.33 7.64
N ASP A 196 -1.30 -32.65 8.73
CA ASP A 196 -2.10 -33.16 9.85
C ASP A 196 -3.29 -32.22 10.12
N ASN A 197 -3.94 -32.35 11.28
CA ASN A 197 -5.13 -31.58 11.65
C ASN A 197 -4.84 -30.10 12.02
N LEU A 198 -3.57 -29.73 12.24
CA LEU A 198 -3.11 -28.45 12.76
C LEU A 198 -2.01 -27.81 11.90
N GLN A 199 -1.24 -28.58 11.13
CA GLN A 199 -0.21 -28.07 10.23
C GLN A 199 -0.26 -28.74 8.86
N ALA A 200 0.13 -28.00 7.81
CA ALA A 200 0.27 -28.51 6.46
C ALA A 200 1.43 -27.82 5.74
N THR A 201 2.31 -28.61 5.12
CA THR A 201 3.29 -28.15 4.14
C THR A 201 2.64 -28.22 2.76
N LEU A 202 2.47 -27.06 2.13
CA LEU A 202 1.85 -26.93 0.82
C LEU A 202 2.90 -26.53 -0.21
N LEU A 203 2.84 -27.13 -1.39
CA LEU A 203 3.62 -26.75 -2.56
C LEU A 203 2.72 -25.96 -3.51
N THR A 204 3.05 -24.69 -3.72
CA THR A 204 2.40 -23.82 -4.70
C THR A 204 3.23 -23.80 -5.97
N THR A 205 2.63 -24.21 -7.09
CA THR A 205 3.22 -24.13 -8.43
C THR A 205 2.54 -23.01 -9.21
N VAL A 206 3.29 -21.99 -9.62
CA VAL A 206 2.83 -20.92 -10.52
C VAL A 206 3.53 -21.12 -11.87
N PRO A 207 2.82 -21.03 -13.02
CA PRO A 207 3.45 -21.11 -14.33
C PRO A 207 4.63 -20.13 -14.46
N GLY A 208 5.72 -20.57 -15.09
CA GLY A 208 6.92 -19.75 -15.28
C GLY A 208 7.81 -19.55 -14.05
N GLN A 209 7.39 -19.97 -12.85
CA GLN A 209 8.10 -19.74 -11.59
C GLN A 209 8.57 -21.05 -10.94
N GLU A 210 9.55 -20.97 -10.04
CA GLU A 210 9.98 -22.14 -9.25
C GLU A 210 8.90 -22.52 -8.21
N PRO A 211 8.49 -23.80 -8.11
CA PRO A 211 7.54 -24.25 -7.10
C PRO A 211 8.01 -23.92 -5.68
N THR A 212 7.14 -23.32 -4.88
CA THR A 212 7.47 -22.85 -3.52
C THR A 212 6.76 -23.69 -2.47
N GLU A 213 7.51 -24.26 -1.54
CA GLU A 213 6.95 -24.91 -0.34
C GLU A 213 6.77 -23.91 0.80
N GLN A 214 5.58 -23.92 1.42
CA GLN A 214 5.27 -23.08 2.58
C GLN A 214 4.46 -23.87 3.61
N VAL A 215 4.82 -23.70 4.90
CA VAL A 215 4.11 -24.34 6.01
C VAL A 215 3.00 -23.42 6.53
N PHE A 216 1.80 -23.99 6.65
CA PHE A 216 0.59 -23.37 7.19
C PHE A 216 0.20 -24.01 8.51
N THR A 217 -0.40 -23.22 9.40
CA THR A 217 -0.96 -23.65 10.68
C THR A 217 -2.45 -23.36 10.71
N LYS A 218 -3.27 -24.28 11.22
CA LYS A 218 -4.70 -24.06 11.43
C LYS A 218 -4.95 -23.32 12.75
N VAL A 219 -5.49 -22.11 12.66
CA VAL A 219 -5.87 -21.24 13.77
C VAL A 219 -7.37 -20.94 13.62
N GLU A 220 -8.19 -21.29 14.62
CA GLU A 220 -9.65 -21.04 14.61
C GLU A 220 -10.37 -21.53 13.34
N GLN A 221 -10.01 -22.73 12.85
CA GLN A 221 -10.48 -23.33 11.58
C GLN A 221 -10.04 -22.60 10.30
N ARG A 222 -9.10 -21.65 10.38
CA ARG A 222 -8.46 -20.99 9.23
C ARG A 222 -7.01 -21.39 9.06
N TRP A 223 -6.58 -21.58 7.82
CA TRP A 223 -5.18 -21.87 7.49
C TRP A 223 -4.44 -20.56 7.24
N VAL A 224 -3.40 -20.31 8.04
CA VAL A 224 -2.53 -19.12 7.94
C VAL A 224 -1.05 -19.54 7.85
N PRO A 225 -0.17 -18.77 7.21
CA PRO A 225 1.26 -19.08 7.18
C PRO A 225 1.82 -19.27 8.60
N SER A 226 2.64 -20.29 8.83
CA SER A 226 3.10 -20.65 10.18
C SER A 226 4.04 -19.61 10.81
N GLU A 227 4.70 -18.76 10.02
CA GLU A 227 5.41 -17.57 10.55
C GLU A 227 4.42 -16.57 11.15
N MET A 228 3.35 -16.26 10.42
CA MET A 228 2.30 -15.35 10.86
C MET A 228 1.65 -15.89 12.13
N ALA A 229 1.27 -17.18 12.15
CA ALA A 229 0.68 -17.82 13.32
C ALA A 229 1.57 -17.73 14.58
N ARG A 230 2.89 -17.89 14.41
CA ARG A 230 3.87 -17.85 15.50
C ARG A 230 4.08 -16.43 16.03
N ASN A 231 4.09 -15.44 15.14
CA ASN A 231 4.53 -14.08 15.43
C ASN A 231 3.38 -13.08 15.63
N TRP A 232 2.13 -13.44 15.27
CA TRP A 232 0.96 -12.57 15.33
C TRP A 232 0.81 -11.85 16.68
N SER A 233 0.64 -12.61 17.77
CA SER A 233 0.38 -12.04 19.09
C SER A 233 1.50 -11.12 19.59
N ALA A 234 2.76 -11.41 19.21
CA ALA A 234 3.90 -10.55 19.52
C ALA A 234 3.87 -9.25 18.72
N LYS A 235 3.68 -9.32 17.40
CA LYS A 235 3.56 -8.15 16.50
C LYS A 235 2.38 -7.25 16.93
N ILE A 236 1.23 -7.84 17.26
CA ILE A 236 0.06 -7.09 17.76
C ILE A 236 0.34 -6.41 19.11
N ALA A 237 1.01 -7.09 20.05
CA ALA A 237 1.35 -6.51 21.35
C ALA A 237 2.39 -5.38 21.22
N GLU A 238 3.38 -5.55 20.34
CA GLU A 238 4.38 -4.53 20.00
C GLU A 238 3.70 -3.27 19.45
N VAL A 239 2.84 -3.40 18.43
CA VAL A 239 2.09 -2.28 17.85
C VAL A 239 1.21 -1.57 18.90
N LYS A 240 0.48 -2.31 19.74
CA LYS A 240 -0.33 -1.72 20.83
C LYS A 240 0.56 -0.92 21.80
N ALA A 241 1.71 -1.46 22.17
CA ALA A 241 2.68 -0.76 23.01
C ALA A 241 3.29 0.49 22.35
N GLU A 242 3.50 0.50 21.03
CA GLU A 242 3.95 1.70 20.31
C GLU A 242 2.89 2.82 20.29
N PHE A 243 1.61 2.49 20.17
CA PHE A 243 0.50 3.44 20.28
C PHE A 243 0.28 3.95 21.72
N ASP A 244 0.68 3.20 22.73
CA ASP A 244 0.69 3.66 24.13
C ASP A 244 1.94 4.46 24.49
N ALA A 245 3.09 4.19 23.86
CA ALA A 245 4.33 4.95 24.05
C ALA A 245 4.36 6.28 23.27
N THR A 246 3.57 6.42 22.21
CA THR A 246 3.44 7.68 21.46
C THR A 246 2.62 8.67 22.28
N SER A 247 3.26 9.73 22.80
CA SER A 247 2.54 10.73 23.59
C SER A 247 1.67 11.62 22.69
N ILE A 248 0.39 11.76 23.05
CA ILE A 248 -0.53 12.72 22.42
C ILE A 248 -0.04 14.16 22.67
N GLU A 249 0.70 14.36 23.76
CA GLU A 249 1.29 15.65 24.17
C GLU A 249 2.34 16.14 23.16
N ASP A 250 3.19 15.25 22.62
CA ASP A 250 4.18 15.59 21.58
C ASP A 250 3.50 15.99 20.26
N ILE A 251 2.40 15.34 19.91
CA ILE A 251 1.60 15.66 18.72
C ILE A 251 0.91 17.02 18.91
N ALA A 252 0.30 17.25 20.08
CA ALA A 252 -0.34 18.52 20.41
C ALA A 252 0.65 19.70 20.44
N ALA A 253 1.89 19.48 20.90
CA ALA A 253 2.95 20.49 20.87
C ALA A 253 3.40 20.85 19.45
N GLN A 254 3.45 19.87 18.54
CA GLN A 254 3.82 20.08 17.12
C GLN A 254 2.65 20.55 16.25
N LYS A 255 1.40 20.36 16.70
CA LYS A 255 0.19 20.65 15.92
C LYS A 255 0.16 22.05 15.29
N PRO A 256 0.48 23.17 15.97
CA PRO A 256 0.49 24.49 15.34
C PRO A 256 1.48 24.61 14.18
N GLN A 257 2.64 23.94 14.27
CA GLN A 257 3.63 23.90 13.20
C GLN A 257 3.15 23.06 12.02
N ILE A 258 2.54 21.89 12.29
CA ILE A 258 2.01 20.99 11.26
C ILE A 258 0.86 21.66 10.51
N MET A 259 -0.12 22.23 11.24
CA MET A 259 -1.25 22.94 10.64
C MET A 259 -0.81 24.18 9.86
N GLY A 260 0.22 24.90 10.34
CA GLY A 260 0.82 26.01 9.59
C GLY A 260 1.47 25.56 8.27
N ALA A 261 2.14 24.41 8.25
CA ALA A 261 2.71 23.82 7.04
C ALA A 261 1.62 23.32 6.08
N LEU A 262 0.58 22.65 6.57
CA LEU A 262 -0.57 22.21 5.77
C LEU A 262 -1.28 23.40 5.12
N ALA A 263 -1.56 24.47 5.89
CA ALA A 263 -2.17 25.69 5.35
C ALA A 263 -1.31 26.39 4.29
N MET A 264 0.03 26.31 4.41
CA MET A 264 0.95 26.82 3.39
C MET A 264 0.91 25.99 2.11
N ILE A 265 0.88 24.66 2.23
CA ILE A 265 0.74 23.73 1.10
C ILE A 265 -0.61 23.95 0.41
N ASP A 266 -1.71 23.99 1.17
CA ASP A 266 -3.06 24.26 0.66
C ASP A 266 -3.15 25.60 -0.08
N GLY A 267 -2.48 26.65 0.43
CA GLY A 267 -2.41 27.95 -0.24
C GLY A 267 -1.63 27.91 -1.57
N VAL A 268 -0.65 27.02 -1.71
CA VAL A 268 0.07 26.77 -2.97
C VAL A 268 -0.80 25.93 -3.92
N LEU A 269 -1.38 24.84 -3.44
CA LEU A 269 -2.29 23.98 -4.20
C LEU A 269 -3.46 24.78 -4.78
N ALA A 270 -4.07 25.68 -3.99
CA ALA A 270 -5.14 26.55 -4.46
C ALA A 270 -4.72 27.53 -5.57
N GLN A 271 -3.47 27.98 -5.61
CA GLN A 271 -2.95 28.82 -6.70
C GLN A 271 -2.75 28.01 -7.99
N ILE A 272 -2.21 26.80 -7.88
CA ILE A 272 -2.04 25.87 -9.00
C ILE A 272 -3.40 25.46 -9.57
N ALA A 273 -4.38 25.12 -8.71
CA ALA A 273 -5.74 24.78 -9.09
C ALA A 273 -6.48 25.92 -9.83
N ALA A 274 -6.16 27.18 -9.51
CA ALA A 274 -6.78 28.37 -10.07
C ALA A 274 -6.12 28.88 -11.37
N ALA A 275 -5.08 28.22 -11.87
CA ALA A 275 -4.46 28.58 -13.13
C ALA A 275 -5.43 28.33 -14.32
N GLU A 276 -5.66 29.36 -15.13
CA GLU A 276 -6.51 29.29 -16.34
C GLU A 276 -5.68 29.06 -17.62
N ASN A 277 -4.35 29.13 -17.53
CA ASN A 277 -3.42 28.97 -18.65
C ASN A 277 -2.01 28.57 -18.17
N GLN A 278 -1.18 28.12 -19.12
CA GLN A 278 0.17 27.62 -18.86
C GLN A 278 1.08 28.62 -18.12
N GLU A 279 1.06 29.91 -18.49
CA GLU A 279 1.91 30.93 -17.86
C GLU A 279 1.58 31.10 -16.36
N GLN A 280 0.29 31.10 -16.01
CA GLN A 280 -0.16 31.13 -14.62
C GLN A 280 0.18 29.85 -13.86
N PHE A 281 0.10 28.69 -14.52
CA PHE A 281 0.45 27.40 -13.93
C PHE A 281 1.95 27.32 -13.62
N ASP A 282 2.81 27.61 -14.60
CA ASP A 282 4.26 27.57 -14.45
C ASP A 282 4.74 28.61 -13.42
N GLN A 283 4.15 29.82 -13.39
CA GLN A 283 4.44 30.82 -12.37
C GLN A 283 4.08 30.31 -10.95
N SER A 284 2.93 29.64 -10.80
CA SER A 284 2.49 29.08 -9.52
C SER A 284 3.42 27.95 -9.05
N LEU A 285 3.85 27.08 -9.97
CA LEU A 285 4.77 25.98 -9.72
C LEU A 285 6.19 26.47 -9.37
N GLN A 286 6.70 27.49 -10.06
CA GLN A 286 7.97 28.14 -9.71
C GLN A 286 7.89 28.86 -8.35
N GLY A 287 6.75 29.49 -8.03
CA GLY A 287 6.49 30.08 -6.72
C GLY A 287 6.48 29.03 -5.58
N ALA A 288 5.99 27.82 -5.86
CA ALA A 288 5.97 26.69 -4.93
C ALA A 288 7.37 26.11 -4.62
N MET A 289 8.28 26.10 -5.61
CA MET A 289 9.60 25.50 -5.49
C MET A 289 10.45 26.10 -4.36
N ILE A 290 10.42 27.42 -4.17
CA ILE A 290 11.24 28.13 -3.17
C ILE A 290 10.93 27.68 -1.73
N PRO A 291 9.67 27.73 -1.24
CA PRO A 291 9.34 27.25 0.10
C PRO A 291 9.52 25.73 0.25
N LEU A 292 9.24 24.94 -0.79
CA LEU A 292 9.50 23.49 -0.76
C LEU A 292 10.99 23.17 -0.59
N MET A 293 11.89 23.83 -1.33
CA MET A 293 13.34 23.71 -1.13
C MET A 293 13.77 24.18 0.27
N GLY A 294 13.15 25.23 0.80
CA GLY A 294 13.39 25.69 2.17
C GLY A 294 13.05 24.62 3.22
N LEU A 295 11.92 23.94 3.08
CA LEU A 295 11.51 22.82 3.94
C LEU A 295 12.45 21.62 3.83
N VAL A 296 12.90 21.27 2.62
CA VAL A 296 13.89 20.20 2.39
C VAL A 296 15.24 20.53 3.03
N MET A 297 15.72 21.77 2.89
CA MET A 297 16.98 22.21 3.52
C MET A 297 16.88 22.22 5.04
N LEU A 298 15.74 22.63 5.62
CA LEU A 298 15.52 22.60 7.07
C LEU A 298 15.43 21.17 7.62
N SER A 299 14.82 20.23 6.87
CA SER A 299 14.75 18.82 7.28
C SER A 299 16.12 18.14 7.24
N GLN A 300 16.98 18.48 6.28
CA GLN A 300 18.37 18.03 6.24
C GLN A 300 19.24 18.72 7.32
N GLY A 301 19.01 20.00 7.60
CA GLY A 301 19.76 20.78 8.58
C GLY A 301 19.58 20.38 10.05
N MET A 302 18.49 19.67 10.40
CA MET A 302 18.28 19.10 11.74
C MET A 302 18.57 17.58 11.82
N GLY A 303 18.96 16.95 10.72
CA GLY A 303 19.31 15.52 10.64
C GLY A 303 20.81 15.26 10.80
N GLY A 304 21.37 15.56 11.98
CA GLY A 304 22.78 15.30 12.26
C GLY A 304 23.11 13.80 12.21
N GLY A 305 23.75 13.35 11.14
CA GLY A 305 24.22 11.95 10.99
C GLY A 305 23.30 11.05 10.16
N VAL A 306 23.00 11.46 8.93
CA VAL A 306 22.75 10.49 7.85
C VAL A 306 23.99 10.52 6.97
N ASP A 307 24.75 9.41 6.92
CA ASP A 307 25.78 9.24 5.89
C ASP A 307 25.14 9.46 4.51
N PRO A 308 25.86 10.02 3.52
CA PRO A 308 25.33 10.13 2.17
C PRO A 308 24.83 8.75 1.74
N ILE A 309 23.61 8.69 1.18
CA ILE A 309 23.05 7.46 0.63
C ILE A 309 24.12 6.89 -0.31
N ALA A 310 24.76 5.81 0.11
CA ALA A 310 25.71 5.11 -0.73
C ALA A 310 24.96 4.77 -2.02
N PRO A 311 25.58 4.94 -3.20
CA PRO A 311 24.94 4.54 -4.45
C PRO A 311 24.43 3.12 -4.25
N MET A 312 23.15 2.90 -4.57
CA MET A 312 22.52 1.59 -4.41
C MET A 312 23.49 0.55 -4.99
N PRO A 313 23.82 -0.54 -4.27
CA PRO A 313 24.68 -1.56 -4.84
C PRO A 313 24.05 -1.98 -6.16
N GLU A 314 24.80 -1.81 -7.26
CA GLU A 314 24.35 -2.25 -8.58
C GLU A 314 23.84 -3.68 -8.42
N ALA A 315 22.61 -3.92 -8.89
CA ALA A 315 22.02 -5.25 -8.84
C ALA A 315 23.05 -6.22 -9.44
N PRO A 316 23.44 -7.29 -8.73
CA PRO A 316 24.56 -8.11 -9.15
C PRO A 316 24.25 -8.67 -10.53
N ILE A 317 24.98 -8.17 -11.53
CA ILE A 317 24.97 -8.72 -12.89
C ILE A 317 25.43 -10.17 -12.74
N VAL A 318 24.48 -11.10 -12.81
CA VAL A 318 24.78 -12.53 -12.75
C VAL A 318 25.47 -12.90 -14.06
N ALA A 319 26.79 -12.73 -14.07
CA ALA A 319 27.62 -13.12 -15.18
C ALA A 319 27.46 -14.64 -15.41
N PRO A 320 27.11 -15.09 -16.62
CA PRO A 320 26.82 -16.49 -16.87
C PRO A 320 28.12 -17.29 -16.87
N SER A 321 28.43 -17.98 -15.77
CA SER A 321 29.65 -18.80 -15.68
C SER A 321 29.60 -19.89 -14.61
N SER A 322 30.19 -21.04 -14.95
CA SER A 322 30.67 -22.10 -14.03
C SER A 322 29.67 -23.20 -13.63
N ILE A 323 29.17 -23.95 -14.61
CA ILE A 323 28.78 -25.36 -14.39
C ILE A 323 30.05 -26.14 -13.97
N PRO A 324 30.08 -26.83 -12.81
CA PRO A 324 31.08 -27.85 -12.54
C PRO A 324 30.70 -29.10 -13.36
N ALA A 325 31.53 -29.48 -14.32
CA ALA A 325 31.36 -30.75 -15.03
C ALA A 325 31.58 -31.91 -14.05
N ILE A 326 30.55 -32.73 -13.84
CA ILE A 326 30.69 -34.02 -13.16
C ILE A 326 31.27 -35.01 -14.16
N GLN A 327 32.39 -35.65 -13.78
CA GLN A 327 32.95 -36.85 -14.43
C GLN A 327 32.29 -38.12 -13.89
#